data_AF-A0A2Z5JLC6-F1
#
_entry.id   AF-A0A2Z5JLC6-F1
#
_cell.length_a   1.000
_cell.length_b   1.000
_cell.length_c   1.000
_cell.angle_alpha   90.00
_cell.angle_beta   90.00
_cell.angle_gamma   90.00
#
_symmetry.space_group_name_H-M   'P 1'
#
loop_
_entity.id
_entity.type
_entity.pdbx_description
1 polymer ?
#
loop_
_entity_poly.entity_id
_entity_poly.type
_entity_poly.pdbx_seq_one_letter_code
_entity_poly.pdbx_strand_id
1 'polypeptide(L)'
;MNTGRRPRARVLLVVVLLLGALGLQAPARAELQNPRQDFLRSATAGLFLHWGERTAPAHTDCADWESDVTSGGWNPDYWVTEAQKLHAQYLVLATFHSRLGYARPWPSGIPGSCSTERDFLGETIAAAKAKGLRTILYMTDDPKWHNEGGHEWLDSAAYSAYKGSSVDLTTRDGFGQFSYDNFFEVMDRYPDLGGFWIDNDNAYWESHDLYAQIYRKRPHYTISNNNEDTPIMDMVSNEQKTGMTPSYDYPQAVYTAQPRLTEADFKLPSTGAWWYDGSDPAVDRKLTLGRLITNAGSSVKALMAETAQVNGVFPANQAAFNTFADSFLDPIRESLHGVEGGGYMYGGLKPGFWNDGAHGVTTVNRAHPDLSYVHVLTPPSTSTLKIRDNGYRVKRVTNLRTGARVRFGQSGGTLSLTGLGAWDPYDTVFKVTTAGRTGIIASSSYIMTAGASAPGHAAAAAADGSYLTYWDNDKSLPARLDYDLGSSGKVRYIGINQREDSVSYPRSDTEQSARIKDYSVYVSSDGADWGSPVKSGTLPSARGVAVIDIPATRSRHVRLEVTSTYAASTDTSRHQRLRIDETWIGTAYPGGNATSAYGTGRVTVSDPGHLDRR
;
A
#
# COMPACT_ATOMS: atom_id res chain seq x y z
N MET A 1 8.38 -47.60 74.09
CA MET A 1 8.64 -48.79 73.25
C MET A 1 8.10 -48.53 71.86
N ASN A 2 8.92 -48.82 70.84
CA ASN A 2 8.61 -49.11 69.42
C ASN A 2 7.71 -48.15 68.62
N THR A 3 8.29 -47.29 67.76
CA THR A 3 8.72 -47.53 66.35
C THR A 3 7.59 -47.50 65.30
N GLY A 4 7.62 -46.46 64.46
CA GLY A 4 7.53 -46.62 63.00
C GLY A 4 6.20 -46.30 62.31
N ARG A 5 6.13 -45.18 61.60
CA ARG A 5 6.14 -45.07 60.11
C ARG A 5 5.58 -43.72 59.63
N ARG A 6 6.32 -43.06 58.73
CA ARG A 6 5.86 -41.97 57.84
C ARG A 6 5.00 -42.57 56.70
N PRO A 7 4.10 -41.83 56.01
CA PRO A 7 4.52 -40.92 54.93
C PRO A 7 3.69 -39.62 54.70
N ARG A 8 4.44 -38.63 54.17
CA ARG A 8 4.14 -37.69 53.06
C ARG A 8 3.20 -36.50 53.27
N ALA A 9 3.80 -35.35 52.96
CA ALA A 9 3.26 -34.01 52.82
C ALA A 9 2.65 -33.76 51.43
N ARG A 10 1.95 -32.61 51.36
CA ARG A 10 1.63 -31.76 50.20
C ARG A 10 0.29 -32.00 49.50
N VAL A 11 -0.73 -31.25 49.95
CA VAL A 11 -1.81 -30.73 49.09
C VAL A 11 -2.16 -29.33 49.61
N LEU A 12 -1.76 -28.29 48.87
CA LEU A 12 -2.51 -27.05 48.62
C LEU A 12 -1.61 -26.05 47.86
N LEU A 13 -1.53 -26.18 46.54
CA LEU A 13 -1.09 -25.08 45.66
C LEU A 13 -1.50 -25.34 44.20
N VAL A 14 -2.81 -25.46 43.91
CA VAL A 14 -3.27 -25.60 42.51
C VAL A 14 -4.50 -24.73 42.17
N VAL A 15 -5.18 -24.11 43.13
CA VAL A 15 -6.46 -23.41 42.82
C VAL A 15 -6.29 -21.95 42.33
N VAL A 16 -5.09 -21.36 42.38
CA VAL A 16 -4.85 -19.98 41.87
C VAL A 16 -4.34 -19.94 40.43
N LEU A 17 -3.97 -21.09 39.83
CA LEU A 17 -3.47 -21.15 38.44
C LEU A 17 -4.54 -21.46 37.39
N LEU A 18 -5.78 -21.79 37.81
CA LEU A 18 -6.86 -22.17 36.88
C LEU A 18 -7.86 -21.04 36.59
N LEU A 19 -7.76 -19.89 37.27
CA LEU A 19 -8.57 -18.70 36.98
C LEU A 19 -7.84 -17.64 36.14
N GLY A 20 -6.54 -17.83 35.87
CA GLY A 20 -5.74 -16.98 34.97
C GLY A 20 -5.74 -17.42 33.50
N ALA A 21 -6.36 -18.56 33.18
CA ALA A 21 -6.39 -19.15 31.83
C ALA A 21 -7.69 -18.86 31.05
N LEU A 22 -8.65 -18.15 31.64
CA LEU A 22 -9.65 -17.38 30.88
C LEU A 22 -9.03 -16.02 30.55
N GLY A 23 -7.84 -16.05 29.96
CA GLY A 23 -7.21 -14.88 29.39
C GLY A 23 -8.10 -14.41 28.26
N LEU A 24 -8.67 -13.21 28.40
CA LEU A 24 -9.09 -12.37 27.29
C LEU A 24 -8.04 -12.55 26.19
N GLN A 25 -8.34 -13.31 25.15
CA GLN A 25 -7.49 -13.36 23.97
C GLN A 25 -7.43 -11.92 23.50
N ALA A 26 -6.27 -11.29 23.66
CA ALA A 26 -6.03 -10.00 23.05
C ALA A 26 -6.39 -10.16 21.57
N PRO A 27 -7.16 -9.24 20.97
CA PRO A 27 -7.53 -9.35 19.56
C PRO A 27 -6.27 -9.58 18.75
N ALA A 28 -6.33 -10.52 17.79
CA ALA A 28 -5.20 -10.85 16.94
C ALA A 28 -4.64 -9.56 16.33
N ARG A 29 -3.33 -9.34 16.51
CA ARG A 29 -2.63 -8.18 15.96
C ARG A 29 -1.85 -8.63 14.75
N ALA A 30 -1.91 -7.85 13.69
CA ALA A 30 -1.13 -8.12 12.50
C ALA A 30 0.37 -8.17 12.81
N GLU A 31 1.07 -9.14 12.22
CA GLU A 31 2.52 -9.17 12.25
C GLU A 31 3.06 -8.06 11.34
N LEU A 32 3.52 -6.98 11.95
CA LEU A 32 3.96 -5.79 11.23
C LEU A 32 5.39 -5.87 10.70
N GLN A 33 6.22 -6.80 11.17
CA GLN A 33 7.58 -7.02 10.70
C GLN A 33 7.94 -8.49 10.87
N ASN A 34 8.28 -9.18 9.78
CA ASN A 34 8.75 -10.54 9.79
C ASN A 34 9.66 -10.77 8.55
N PRO A 35 10.77 -11.52 8.63
CA PRO A 35 11.65 -11.77 7.48
C PRO A 35 10.95 -12.30 6.23
N ARG A 36 9.83 -13.03 6.37
CA ARG A 36 9.04 -13.48 5.20
C ARG A 36 8.47 -12.32 4.37
N GLN A 37 8.27 -11.16 4.99
CA GLN A 37 7.74 -9.95 4.36
C GLN A 37 8.81 -9.13 3.62
N ASP A 38 10.10 -9.46 3.77
CA ASP A 38 11.21 -8.61 3.30
C ASP A 38 11.16 -8.36 1.79
N PHE A 39 10.78 -9.36 1.00
CA PHE A 39 10.68 -9.19 -0.45
C PHE A 39 9.58 -8.19 -0.82
N LEU A 40 8.39 -8.27 -0.22
CA LEU A 40 7.30 -7.30 -0.43
C LEU A 40 7.65 -5.91 0.11
N ARG A 41 8.32 -5.83 1.27
CA ARG A 41 8.81 -4.54 1.81
C ARG A 41 9.83 -3.90 0.89
N SER A 42 10.69 -4.69 0.27
CA SER A 42 11.67 -4.22 -0.70
C SER A 42 11.07 -3.84 -2.05
N ALA A 43 9.93 -4.43 -2.41
CA ALA A 43 9.26 -4.24 -3.68
C ALA A 43 8.59 -2.86 -3.81
N THR A 44 8.47 -2.42 -5.05
CA THR A 44 7.66 -1.27 -5.46
C THR A 44 6.43 -1.73 -6.24
N ALA A 45 6.58 -2.78 -7.06
CA ALA A 45 5.53 -3.28 -7.92
C ALA A 45 5.57 -4.80 -8.13
N GLY A 46 4.43 -5.35 -8.56
CA GLY A 46 4.24 -6.71 -9.03
C GLY A 46 3.51 -6.74 -10.38
N LEU A 47 3.61 -7.86 -11.08
CA LEU A 47 2.84 -8.17 -12.29
C LEU A 47 1.78 -9.24 -11.96
N PHE A 48 0.52 -8.95 -12.23
CA PHE A 48 -0.61 -9.84 -11.98
C PHE A 48 -1.07 -10.49 -13.28
N LEU A 49 -1.01 -11.82 -13.35
CA LEU A 49 -1.28 -12.60 -14.55
C LEU A 49 -2.58 -13.36 -14.38
N HIS A 50 -3.66 -12.84 -14.95
CA HIS A 50 -4.93 -13.57 -15.05
C HIS A 50 -4.93 -14.34 -16.37
N TRP A 51 -4.74 -15.65 -16.28
CA TRP A 51 -4.51 -16.50 -17.45
C TRP A 51 -4.98 -17.92 -17.15
N GLY A 52 -5.87 -18.48 -17.97
CA GLY A 52 -6.43 -19.83 -17.78
C GLY A 52 -7.26 -20.29 -18.99
N GLU A 53 -8.12 -21.29 -18.82
CA GLU A 53 -8.89 -21.90 -19.92
C GLU A 53 -9.86 -20.93 -20.61
N ARG A 54 -10.25 -19.83 -19.94
CA ARG A 54 -11.09 -18.78 -20.54
C ARG A 54 -10.33 -17.56 -21.07
N THR A 55 -9.00 -17.62 -21.08
CA THR A 55 -8.18 -16.71 -21.88
C THR A 55 -8.51 -16.93 -23.36
N ALA A 56 -8.78 -15.87 -24.11
CA ALA A 56 -9.21 -16.02 -25.49
C ALA A 56 -8.09 -16.56 -26.43
N PRO A 57 -8.40 -17.50 -27.36
CA PRO A 57 -9.68 -18.21 -27.48
C PRO A 57 -9.89 -19.19 -26.32
N ALA A 58 -11.11 -19.25 -25.79
CA ALA A 58 -11.41 -20.10 -24.64
C ALA A 58 -11.46 -21.59 -25.02
N HIS A 59 -11.06 -22.44 -24.07
CA HIS A 59 -11.02 -23.90 -24.15
C HIS A 59 -11.94 -24.48 -23.10
N THR A 60 -12.69 -25.52 -23.45
CA THR A 60 -13.48 -26.33 -22.49
C THR A 60 -12.88 -27.71 -22.25
N ASP A 61 -11.70 -27.96 -22.83
CA ASP A 61 -10.91 -29.17 -22.65
C ASP A 61 -9.51 -28.76 -22.19
N CYS A 62 -9.11 -29.32 -21.05
CA CYS A 62 -7.86 -28.98 -20.39
C CYS A 62 -6.63 -29.39 -21.20
N ALA A 63 -6.71 -30.52 -21.93
CA ALA A 63 -5.61 -31.01 -22.76
C ALA A 63 -5.45 -30.17 -24.02
N ASP A 64 -6.56 -29.72 -24.63
CA ASP A 64 -6.53 -28.78 -25.75
C ASP A 64 -5.93 -27.44 -25.32
N TRP A 65 -6.34 -26.91 -24.15
CA TRP A 65 -5.75 -25.70 -23.59
C TRP A 65 -4.24 -25.86 -23.39
N GLU A 66 -3.80 -26.89 -22.67
CA GLU A 66 -2.37 -27.15 -22.42
C GLU A 66 -1.57 -27.34 -23.72
N SER A 67 -2.16 -28.03 -24.71
CA SER A 67 -1.57 -28.22 -26.03
C SER A 67 -1.35 -26.88 -26.73
N ASP A 68 -2.34 -25.98 -26.75
CA ASP A 68 -2.24 -24.67 -27.38
C ASP A 68 -1.25 -23.74 -26.65
N VAL A 69 -1.21 -23.80 -25.33
CA VAL A 69 -0.19 -23.10 -24.52
C VAL A 69 1.22 -23.56 -24.93
N THR A 70 1.44 -24.88 -24.94
CA THR A 70 2.77 -25.46 -25.17
C THR A 70 3.22 -25.31 -26.61
N SER A 71 2.36 -25.66 -27.57
CA SER A 71 2.66 -25.55 -29.01
C SER A 71 2.72 -24.09 -29.48
N GLY A 72 2.02 -23.19 -28.80
CA GLY A 72 2.07 -21.74 -29.02
C GLY A 72 3.39 -21.08 -28.59
N GLY A 73 4.29 -21.83 -27.93
CA GLY A 73 5.63 -21.36 -27.55
C GLY A 73 5.69 -20.65 -26.21
N TRP A 74 4.77 -20.96 -25.28
CA TRP A 74 4.78 -20.38 -23.94
C TRP A 74 6.14 -20.54 -23.25
N ASN A 75 6.58 -19.46 -22.62
CA ASN A 75 7.88 -19.35 -21.97
C ASN A 75 7.79 -18.52 -20.69
N PRO A 76 8.13 -19.07 -19.50
CA PRO A 76 8.08 -18.31 -18.25
C PRO A 76 9.08 -17.15 -18.24
N ASP A 77 10.21 -17.26 -18.95
CA ASP A 77 11.20 -16.18 -19.03
C ASP A 77 10.64 -14.93 -19.69
N TYR A 78 9.66 -15.07 -20.59
CA TYR A 78 8.98 -13.93 -21.21
C TYR A 78 8.24 -13.12 -20.15
N TRP A 79 7.38 -13.75 -19.35
CA TRP A 79 6.65 -13.07 -18.26
C TRP A 79 7.60 -12.38 -17.27
N VAL A 80 8.68 -13.05 -16.87
CA VAL A 80 9.65 -12.46 -15.94
C VAL A 80 10.37 -11.26 -16.58
N THR A 81 10.66 -11.32 -17.87
CA THR A 81 11.32 -10.22 -18.59
C THR A 81 10.38 -9.01 -18.73
N GLU A 82 9.10 -9.24 -19.03
CA GLU A 82 8.10 -8.17 -19.08
C GLU A 82 7.85 -7.55 -17.69
N ALA A 83 7.84 -8.36 -16.63
CA ALA A 83 7.81 -7.84 -15.26
C ALA A 83 9.03 -6.96 -14.94
N GLN A 84 10.23 -7.35 -15.39
CA GLN A 84 11.44 -6.56 -15.18
C GLN A 84 11.39 -5.21 -15.91
N LYS A 85 10.81 -5.15 -17.12
CA LYS A 85 10.57 -3.89 -17.84
C LYS A 85 9.66 -2.92 -17.08
N LEU A 86 8.71 -3.45 -16.32
CA LEU A 86 7.86 -2.66 -15.42
C LEU A 86 8.55 -2.31 -14.09
N HIS A 87 9.80 -2.74 -13.90
CA HIS A 87 10.51 -2.72 -12.65
C HIS A 87 9.72 -3.40 -11.51
N ALA A 88 9.01 -4.49 -11.80
CA ALA A 88 8.36 -5.31 -10.78
C ALA A 88 9.36 -6.25 -10.09
N GLN A 89 9.03 -6.66 -8.86
CA GLN A 89 9.86 -7.58 -8.04
C GLN A 89 9.17 -8.92 -7.77
N TYR A 90 7.90 -9.05 -8.14
CA TYR A 90 7.14 -10.27 -7.96
C TYR A 90 6.07 -10.44 -9.03
N LEU A 91 5.63 -11.68 -9.19
CA LEU A 91 4.52 -12.11 -10.02
C LEU A 91 3.39 -12.60 -9.11
N VAL A 92 2.13 -12.33 -9.48
CA VAL A 92 0.97 -13.02 -8.93
C VAL A 92 0.31 -13.78 -10.08
N LEU A 93 0.18 -15.11 -9.97
CA LEU A 93 -0.41 -15.95 -11.00
C LEU A 93 -1.85 -16.34 -10.63
N ALA A 94 -2.84 -15.84 -11.36
CA ALA A 94 -4.27 -16.08 -11.19
C ALA A 94 -4.84 -16.97 -12.29
N THR A 95 -4.39 -18.23 -12.31
CA THR A 95 -4.96 -19.28 -13.16
C THR A 95 -6.06 -20.05 -12.45
N PHE A 96 -5.87 -20.35 -11.15
CA PHE A 96 -6.90 -20.94 -10.29
C PHE A 96 -7.92 -19.88 -9.86
N HIS A 97 -8.65 -19.38 -10.85
CA HIS A 97 -9.53 -18.21 -10.73
C HIS A 97 -10.93 -18.57 -11.21
N SER A 98 -11.94 -18.03 -10.52
CA SER A 98 -13.34 -18.45 -10.67
C SER A 98 -13.87 -18.27 -12.09
N ARG A 99 -13.43 -17.22 -12.77
CA ARG A 99 -13.78 -16.94 -14.17
C ARG A 99 -12.78 -17.44 -15.21
N LEU A 100 -11.75 -18.20 -14.82
CA LEU A 100 -10.73 -18.73 -15.75
C LEU A 100 -10.70 -20.25 -15.80
N GLY A 101 -11.85 -20.88 -15.54
CA GLY A 101 -12.01 -22.34 -15.59
C GLY A 101 -11.48 -23.07 -14.38
N TYR A 102 -11.08 -22.36 -13.31
CA TYR A 102 -10.45 -22.97 -12.13
C TYR A 102 -9.25 -23.85 -12.51
N ALA A 103 -8.55 -23.46 -13.58
CA ALA A 103 -7.43 -24.19 -14.10
C ALA A 103 -6.26 -24.18 -13.11
N ARG A 104 -5.62 -25.33 -12.95
CA ARG A 104 -4.46 -25.49 -12.07
C ARG A 104 -3.24 -25.70 -12.96
N PRO A 105 -2.36 -24.69 -13.12
CA PRO A 105 -1.22 -24.75 -14.04
C PRO A 105 -0.06 -25.60 -13.47
N TRP A 106 -0.39 -26.72 -12.83
CA TRP A 106 0.51 -27.71 -12.27
C TRP A 106 -0.08 -29.11 -12.34
N PRO A 107 0.76 -30.18 -12.36
CA PRO A 107 0.29 -31.56 -12.37
C PRO A 107 -0.19 -31.98 -10.99
N SER A 108 -1.43 -31.60 -10.68
CA SER A 108 -2.15 -31.94 -9.46
C SER A 108 -2.57 -33.41 -9.47
N GLY A 109 -2.41 -34.07 -8.32
CA GLY A 109 -3.00 -35.38 -8.07
C GLY A 109 -4.44 -35.32 -7.53
N ILE A 110 -4.95 -34.12 -7.24
CA ILE A 110 -6.29 -33.90 -6.70
C ILE A 110 -7.23 -33.67 -7.89
N PRO A 111 -8.27 -34.49 -8.13
CA PRO A 111 -9.25 -34.21 -9.18
C PRO A 111 -10.25 -33.12 -8.72
N GLY A 112 -10.98 -32.52 -9.66
CA GLY A 112 -12.05 -31.56 -9.35
C GLY A 112 -12.12 -30.35 -10.26
N SER A 113 -11.04 -30.04 -10.97
CA SER A 113 -10.99 -29.05 -12.06
C SER A 113 -9.82 -29.36 -12.99
N CYS A 114 -9.69 -28.65 -14.12
CA CYS A 114 -8.53 -28.76 -15.01
C CYS A 114 -7.19 -28.67 -14.24
N SER A 115 -6.27 -29.58 -14.53
CA SER A 115 -4.88 -29.54 -14.07
C SER A 115 -3.95 -30.01 -15.19
N THR A 116 -2.89 -29.24 -15.45
CA THR A 116 -1.97 -29.49 -16.57
C THR A 116 -0.95 -30.57 -16.25
N GLU A 117 -0.52 -31.36 -17.24
CA GLU A 117 0.58 -32.32 -17.07
C GLU A 117 1.93 -31.59 -16.94
N ARG A 118 2.12 -30.51 -17.71
CA ARG A 118 3.25 -29.60 -17.62
C ARG A 118 3.14 -28.70 -16.40
N ASP A 119 4.28 -28.48 -15.74
CA ASP A 119 4.36 -27.71 -14.50
C ASP A 119 4.62 -26.23 -14.76
N PHE A 120 3.65 -25.54 -15.38
CA PHE A 120 3.76 -24.12 -15.73
C PHE A 120 4.01 -23.23 -14.50
N LEU A 121 3.39 -23.54 -13.35
CA LEU A 121 3.63 -22.85 -12.07
C LEU A 121 5.08 -23.04 -11.60
N GLY A 122 5.56 -24.28 -11.57
CA GLY A 122 6.94 -24.60 -11.17
C GLY A 122 7.97 -23.94 -12.08
N GLU A 123 7.75 -23.97 -13.40
CA GLU A 123 8.58 -23.29 -14.40
C GLU A 123 8.60 -21.77 -14.20
N THR A 124 7.45 -21.15 -13.90
CA THR A 124 7.34 -19.72 -13.60
C THR A 124 8.08 -19.35 -12.31
N ILE A 125 7.95 -20.16 -11.24
CA ILE A 125 8.67 -19.97 -9.97
C ILE A 125 10.18 -20.04 -10.19
N ALA A 126 10.64 -21.04 -10.95
CA ALA A 126 12.06 -21.21 -11.23
C ALA A 126 12.65 -20.04 -12.02
N ALA A 127 11.97 -19.59 -13.09
CA ALA A 127 12.40 -18.46 -13.90
C ALA A 127 12.41 -17.14 -13.11
N ALA A 128 11.36 -16.89 -12.31
CA ALA A 128 11.29 -15.71 -11.46
C ALA A 128 12.43 -15.68 -10.44
N LYS A 129 12.64 -16.80 -9.72
CA LYS A 129 13.71 -16.94 -8.72
C LYS A 129 15.08 -16.73 -9.33
N ALA A 130 15.34 -17.29 -10.51
CA ALA A 130 16.62 -17.14 -11.22
C ALA A 130 16.96 -15.67 -11.54
N LYS A 131 15.94 -14.82 -11.69
CA LYS A 131 16.07 -13.39 -11.97
C LYS A 131 15.80 -12.49 -10.75
N GLY A 132 15.72 -13.08 -9.55
CA GLY A 132 15.55 -12.36 -8.28
C GLY A 132 14.12 -11.89 -7.97
N LEU A 133 13.12 -12.42 -8.69
CA LEU A 133 11.70 -12.18 -8.41
C LEU A 133 11.12 -13.33 -7.57
N ARG A 134 9.97 -13.06 -6.94
CA ARG A 134 9.14 -14.08 -6.28
C ARG A 134 7.82 -14.28 -7.04
N THR A 135 7.32 -15.50 -7.07
CA THR A 135 5.98 -15.80 -7.59
C THR A 135 5.04 -16.07 -6.43
N ILE A 136 3.88 -15.43 -6.43
CA ILE A 136 2.78 -15.64 -5.48
C ILE A 136 1.65 -16.31 -6.25
N LEU A 137 0.98 -17.30 -5.65
CA LEU A 137 -0.14 -17.98 -6.28
C LEU A 137 -1.45 -17.35 -5.80
N TYR A 138 -2.30 -16.92 -6.73
CA TYR A 138 -3.66 -16.51 -6.40
C TYR A 138 -4.53 -17.73 -6.13
N MET A 139 -5.41 -17.63 -5.13
CA MET A 139 -6.32 -18.68 -4.71
C MET A 139 -7.73 -18.10 -4.57
N THR A 140 -8.66 -18.62 -5.38
CA THR A 140 -10.08 -18.27 -5.26
C THR A 140 -10.78 -19.14 -4.22
N ASP A 141 -11.83 -18.59 -3.63
CA ASP A 141 -12.76 -19.22 -2.71
C ASP A 141 -14.15 -19.46 -3.33
N ASP A 142 -14.40 -18.90 -4.51
CA ASP A 142 -15.74 -18.68 -5.05
C ASP A 142 -16.02 -19.63 -6.24
N PRO A 143 -16.90 -20.63 -6.08
CA PRO A 143 -17.32 -21.51 -7.17
C PRO A 143 -18.43 -20.90 -8.04
N LYS A 144 -18.90 -19.66 -7.79
CA LYS A 144 -20.08 -19.06 -8.45
C LYS A 144 -20.11 -19.18 -9.98
N TRP A 145 -18.95 -19.20 -10.62
CA TRP A 145 -18.81 -19.23 -12.08
C TRP A 145 -18.51 -20.64 -12.63
N HIS A 146 -18.75 -21.69 -11.83
CA HIS A 146 -18.50 -23.09 -12.19
C HIS A 146 -19.21 -23.55 -13.48
N ASN A 147 -20.28 -22.88 -13.91
CA ASN A 147 -20.99 -23.18 -15.16
C ASN A 147 -20.94 -22.03 -16.20
N GLU A 148 -20.06 -21.04 -16.02
CA GLU A 148 -20.01 -19.87 -16.90
C GLU A 148 -19.65 -20.28 -18.33
N GLY A 149 -20.41 -19.76 -19.31
CA GLY A 149 -20.24 -20.14 -20.72
C GLY A 149 -20.93 -21.44 -21.13
N GLY A 150 -21.73 -22.05 -20.24
CA GLY A 150 -22.50 -23.26 -20.53
C GLY A 150 -21.67 -24.55 -20.41
N HIS A 151 -20.52 -24.49 -19.76
CA HIS A 151 -19.63 -25.62 -19.48
C HIS A 151 -19.41 -25.73 -17.97
N GLU A 152 -19.48 -26.95 -17.43
CA GLU A 152 -19.20 -27.23 -16.02
C GLU A 152 -17.68 -27.42 -15.83
N TRP A 153 -17.06 -26.46 -15.13
CA TRP A 153 -15.63 -26.40 -14.86
C TRP A 153 -15.21 -27.21 -13.63
N LEU A 154 -16.17 -27.64 -12.79
CA LEU A 154 -15.91 -28.36 -11.55
C LEU A 154 -16.49 -29.78 -11.57
N ASP A 155 -15.66 -30.76 -11.23
CA ASP A 155 -16.05 -32.17 -11.16
C ASP A 155 -16.22 -32.63 -9.71
N SER A 156 -17.42 -32.38 -9.17
CA SER A 156 -17.81 -32.86 -7.84
C SER A 156 -17.74 -34.38 -7.69
N ALA A 157 -18.00 -35.15 -8.77
CA ALA A 157 -18.01 -36.61 -8.70
C ALA A 157 -16.59 -37.15 -8.55
N ALA A 158 -15.64 -36.65 -9.34
CA ALA A 158 -14.25 -37.06 -9.26
C ALA A 158 -13.62 -36.65 -7.92
N TYR A 159 -13.88 -35.42 -7.44
CA TYR A 159 -13.40 -35.01 -6.13
C TYR A 159 -14.03 -35.80 -4.98
N SER A 160 -15.34 -36.08 -5.04
CA SER A 160 -16.02 -36.93 -4.05
C SER A 160 -15.42 -38.34 -4.00
N ALA A 161 -15.11 -38.93 -5.16
CA ALA A 161 -14.46 -40.23 -5.25
C ALA A 161 -13.05 -40.20 -4.64
N TYR A 162 -12.29 -39.13 -4.88
CA TYR A 162 -10.98 -38.92 -4.26
C TYR A 162 -11.06 -38.78 -2.73
N LYS A 163 -12.06 -38.07 -2.21
CA LYS A 163 -12.25 -37.90 -0.75
C LYS A 163 -12.85 -39.12 -0.06
N GLY A 164 -13.53 -39.99 -0.79
CA GLY A 164 -14.32 -41.08 -0.22
C GLY A 164 -15.59 -40.61 0.50
N SER A 165 -16.04 -39.38 0.21
CA SER A 165 -17.25 -38.76 0.77
C SER A 165 -17.88 -37.83 -0.26
N SER A 166 -19.20 -37.63 -0.20
CA SER A 166 -19.89 -36.69 -1.08
C SER A 166 -19.48 -35.25 -0.76
N VAL A 167 -18.94 -34.55 -1.74
CA VAL A 167 -18.58 -33.12 -1.67
C VAL A 167 -19.06 -32.43 -2.94
N ASP A 168 -19.80 -31.34 -2.76
CA ASP A 168 -20.32 -30.54 -3.87
C ASP A 168 -19.46 -29.28 -4.08
N LEU A 169 -18.64 -29.31 -5.12
CA LEU A 169 -17.74 -28.22 -5.49
C LEU A 169 -18.48 -26.96 -5.99
N THR A 170 -19.77 -27.05 -6.30
CA THR A 170 -20.57 -25.88 -6.71
C THR A 170 -21.01 -25.04 -5.51
N THR A 171 -20.79 -25.53 -4.29
CA THR A 171 -21.05 -24.83 -3.03
C THR A 171 -19.77 -24.25 -2.44
N ARG A 172 -19.85 -23.11 -1.75
CA ARG A 172 -18.68 -22.50 -1.09
C ARG A 172 -18.01 -23.41 -0.07
N ASP A 173 -18.78 -24.24 0.64
CA ASP A 173 -18.24 -25.18 1.63
C ASP A 173 -17.47 -26.32 0.94
N GLY A 174 -18.05 -26.96 -0.08
CA GLY A 174 -17.39 -28.04 -0.79
C GLY A 174 -16.21 -27.57 -1.64
N PHE A 175 -16.33 -26.41 -2.29
CA PHE A 175 -15.21 -25.76 -2.96
C PHE A 175 -14.11 -25.33 -1.97
N GLY A 176 -14.50 -24.86 -0.78
CA GLY A 176 -13.60 -24.54 0.32
C GLY A 176 -12.75 -25.75 0.72
N GLN A 177 -13.35 -26.94 0.79
CA GLN A 177 -12.62 -28.18 1.04
C GLN A 177 -11.65 -28.56 -0.09
N PHE A 178 -12.07 -28.41 -1.34
CA PHE A 178 -11.22 -28.68 -2.51
C PHE A 178 -10.03 -27.74 -2.60
N SER A 179 -10.27 -26.43 -2.53
CA SER A 179 -9.23 -25.42 -2.52
C SER A 179 -8.29 -25.57 -1.32
N TYR A 180 -8.80 -25.94 -0.14
CA TYR A 180 -7.99 -26.28 1.04
C TYR A 180 -6.98 -27.38 0.71
N ASP A 181 -7.39 -28.49 0.11
CA ASP A 181 -6.46 -29.56 -0.28
C ASP A 181 -5.40 -29.07 -1.28
N ASN A 182 -5.80 -28.20 -2.23
CA ASN A 182 -4.87 -27.59 -3.19
C ASN A 182 -3.82 -26.69 -2.52
N PHE A 183 -4.15 -25.94 -1.45
CA PHE A 183 -3.15 -25.19 -0.68
C PHE A 183 -2.04 -26.12 -0.16
N PHE A 184 -2.40 -27.29 0.38
CA PHE A 184 -1.43 -28.24 0.92
C PHE A 184 -0.58 -28.89 -0.16
N GLU A 185 -1.18 -29.28 -1.27
CA GLU A 185 -0.44 -29.81 -2.41
C GLU A 185 0.56 -28.77 -2.95
N VAL A 186 0.13 -27.53 -3.18
CA VAL A 186 1.00 -26.45 -3.66
C VAL A 186 2.12 -26.16 -2.67
N MET A 187 1.83 -26.12 -1.37
CA MET A 187 2.87 -25.96 -0.36
C MET A 187 3.90 -27.10 -0.44
N ASP A 188 3.47 -28.35 -0.59
CA ASP A 188 4.38 -29.50 -0.68
C ASP A 188 5.24 -29.48 -1.94
N ARG A 189 4.66 -29.12 -3.08
CA ARG A 189 5.35 -29.12 -4.37
C ARG A 189 6.32 -27.94 -4.55
N TYR A 190 5.99 -26.76 -4.03
CA TYR A 190 6.67 -25.52 -4.43
C TYR A 190 7.31 -24.74 -3.27
N PRO A 191 8.30 -25.29 -2.56
CA PRO A 191 8.90 -24.62 -1.40
C PRO A 191 9.51 -23.24 -1.70
N ASP A 192 9.75 -22.89 -2.98
CA ASP A 192 10.27 -21.59 -3.39
C ASP A 192 9.20 -20.52 -3.70
N LEU A 193 7.91 -20.89 -3.64
CA LEU A 193 6.79 -19.95 -3.81
C LEU A 193 6.88 -18.83 -2.76
N GLY A 194 6.53 -17.61 -3.18
CA GLY A 194 6.51 -16.43 -2.31
C GLY A 194 5.33 -16.41 -1.35
N GLY A 195 4.24 -17.12 -1.67
CA GLY A 195 3.06 -17.22 -0.82
C GLY A 195 1.76 -17.27 -1.60
N PHE A 196 0.67 -16.87 -0.95
CA PHE A 196 -0.68 -16.87 -1.51
C PHE A 196 -1.31 -15.48 -1.54
N TRP A 197 -2.01 -15.20 -2.63
CA TRP A 197 -2.90 -14.05 -2.77
C TRP A 197 -4.34 -14.57 -2.70
N ILE A 198 -5.09 -14.17 -1.69
CA ILE A 198 -6.43 -14.68 -1.39
C ILE A 198 -7.46 -13.68 -1.91
N ASP A 199 -8.39 -14.15 -2.74
CA ASP A 199 -9.44 -13.29 -3.28
C ASP A 199 -10.53 -12.96 -2.26
N ASN A 200 -11.08 -13.96 -1.56
CA ASN A 200 -11.90 -13.72 -0.37
C ASN A 200 -11.70 -14.86 0.62
N ASP A 201 -12.04 -14.62 1.88
CA ASP A 201 -12.03 -15.65 2.92
C ASP A 201 -13.12 -16.72 2.68
N ASN A 202 -12.81 -17.96 3.05
CA ASN A 202 -13.75 -19.08 3.01
C ASN A 202 -13.95 -19.66 4.42
N ALA A 203 -15.19 -19.91 4.82
CA ALA A 203 -15.53 -20.43 6.14
C ALA A 203 -14.88 -21.81 6.43
N TYR A 204 -14.70 -22.66 5.41
CA TYR A 204 -13.99 -23.93 5.57
C TYR A 204 -12.53 -23.69 5.93
N TRP A 205 -11.86 -22.73 5.28
CA TRP A 205 -10.46 -22.42 5.56
C TRP A 205 -10.24 -21.89 6.98
N GLU A 206 -11.11 -20.98 7.42
CA GLU A 206 -11.06 -20.41 8.77
C GLU A 206 -11.33 -21.46 9.84
N SER A 207 -12.39 -22.26 9.68
CA SER A 207 -12.76 -23.30 10.64
C SER A 207 -11.74 -24.44 10.74
N HIS A 208 -10.83 -24.55 9.77
CA HIS A 208 -9.75 -25.53 9.74
C HIS A 208 -8.37 -24.89 9.92
N ASP A 209 -8.29 -23.67 10.47
CA ASP A 209 -7.05 -22.97 10.81
C ASP A 209 -6.06 -22.82 9.62
N LEU A 210 -6.54 -22.77 8.37
CA LEU A 210 -5.70 -22.85 7.16
C LEU A 210 -4.48 -21.92 7.23
N TYR A 211 -4.69 -20.64 7.55
CA TYR A 211 -3.64 -19.63 7.56
C TYR A 211 -2.55 -19.92 8.59
N ALA A 212 -2.94 -20.38 9.78
CA ALA A 212 -1.97 -20.82 10.78
C ALA A 212 -1.22 -22.07 10.32
N GLN A 213 -1.87 -22.98 9.58
CA GLN A 213 -1.22 -24.17 9.02
C GLN A 213 -0.19 -23.79 7.94
N ILE A 214 -0.52 -22.81 7.09
CA ILE A 214 0.38 -22.29 6.06
C ILE A 214 1.68 -21.83 6.72
N TYR A 215 1.61 -20.96 7.74
CA TYR A 215 2.82 -20.50 8.43
C TYR A 215 3.58 -21.60 9.17
N ARG A 216 2.88 -22.63 9.69
CA ARG A 216 3.56 -23.79 10.30
C ARG A 216 4.34 -24.62 9.27
N LYS A 217 3.76 -24.82 8.08
CA LYS A 217 4.34 -25.68 7.02
C LYS A 217 5.36 -24.93 6.15
N ARG A 218 5.12 -23.64 5.92
CA ARG A 218 5.89 -22.72 5.07
C ARG A 218 6.04 -21.36 5.77
N PRO A 219 6.89 -21.27 6.81
CA PRO A 219 7.07 -20.04 7.60
C PRO A 219 7.59 -18.84 6.81
N HIS A 220 8.09 -19.06 5.59
CA HIS A 220 8.60 -18.03 4.68
C HIS A 220 7.58 -17.58 3.63
N TYR A 221 6.39 -18.16 3.56
CA TYR A 221 5.32 -17.71 2.66
C TYR A 221 4.64 -16.47 3.21
N THR A 222 4.25 -15.56 2.33
CA THR A 222 3.34 -14.46 2.67
C THR A 222 1.90 -14.79 2.34
N ILE A 223 0.96 -14.20 3.07
CA ILE A 223 -0.47 -14.27 2.72
C ILE A 223 -0.99 -12.85 2.49
N SER A 224 -1.71 -12.62 1.40
CA SER A 224 -2.44 -11.37 1.13
C SER A 224 -3.93 -11.64 1.07
N ASN A 225 -4.77 -10.70 1.52
CA ASN A 225 -6.21 -10.71 1.27
C ASN A 225 -6.62 -9.53 0.38
N ASN A 226 -7.55 -9.75 -0.53
CA ASN A 226 -8.18 -8.70 -1.30
C ASN A 226 -9.24 -7.97 -0.48
N ASN A 227 -9.18 -6.64 -0.44
CA ASN A 227 -10.17 -5.73 0.14
C ASN A 227 -10.51 -5.92 1.62
N GLU A 228 -9.85 -6.82 2.35
CA GLU A 228 -10.04 -7.08 3.78
C GLU A 228 -8.72 -7.03 4.55
N ASP A 229 -8.72 -6.34 5.70
CA ASP A 229 -7.56 -6.31 6.61
C ASP A 229 -7.64 -7.43 7.64
N THR A 230 -7.31 -8.65 7.20
CA THR A 230 -7.27 -9.83 8.07
C THR A 230 -5.96 -9.85 8.87
N PRO A 231 -5.99 -9.81 10.22
CA PRO A 231 -4.77 -9.68 11.04
C PRO A 231 -3.76 -10.83 10.89
N ILE A 232 -4.20 -12.05 10.60
CA ILE A 232 -3.26 -13.17 10.42
C ILE A 232 -2.42 -13.04 9.14
N MET A 233 -2.87 -12.25 8.16
CA MET A 233 -2.23 -12.13 6.87
C MET A 233 -1.19 -11.01 6.82
N ASP A 234 -0.23 -11.11 5.90
CA ASP A 234 0.93 -10.23 5.79
C ASP A 234 0.68 -8.96 5.01
N MET A 235 -0.27 -8.96 4.06
CA MET A 235 -0.58 -7.82 3.18
C MET A 235 -2.10 -7.65 3.01
N VAL A 236 -2.53 -6.40 2.78
CA VAL A 236 -3.89 -6.07 2.33
C VAL A 236 -3.78 -5.57 0.89
N SER A 237 -4.42 -6.27 -0.04
CA SER A 237 -4.57 -5.84 -1.42
C SER A 237 -5.87 -5.06 -1.58
N ASN A 238 -5.91 -4.10 -2.47
CA ASN A 238 -7.05 -3.23 -2.68
C ASN A 238 -7.39 -3.27 -4.15
N GLU A 239 -8.44 -3.99 -4.52
CA GLU A 239 -8.76 -4.20 -5.92
C GLU A 239 -9.45 -3.00 -6.57
N GLN A 240 -8.91 -2.64 -7.74
CA GLN A 240 -9.49 -1.79 -8.79
C GLN A 240 -10.29 -0.58 -8.28
N LYS A 241 -9.65 0.25 -7.47
CA LYS A 241 -10.22 1.53 -7.05
C LYS A 241 -10.23 2.52 -8.22
N THR A 242 -11.36 3.19 -8.42
CA THR A 242 -11.57 4.19 -9.48
C THR A 242 -12.35 5.40 -8.93
N GLY A 243 -12.36 6.50 -9.70
CA GLY A 243 -13.10 7.72 -9.36
C GLY A 243 -12.29 8.79 -8.62
N MET A 244 -11.09 8.47 -8.14
CA MET A 244 -10.20 9.43 -7.46
C MET A 244 -9.87 10.64 -8.34
N THR A 245 -9.49 11.74 -7.71
CA THR A 245 -9.07 12.97 -8.40
C THR A 245 -7.71 13.44 -7.86
N PRO A 246 -6.65 13.44 -8.70
CA PRO A 246 -6.60 12.90 -10.06
C PRO A 246 -6.81 11.39 -10.13
N SER A 247 -7.26 10.86 -11.28
CA SER A 247 -7.62 9.44 -11.45
C SER A 247 -6.48 8.45 -11.18
N TYR A 248 -5.24 8.92 -11.28
CA TYR A 248 -4.05 8.15 -11.02
C TYR A 248 -3.63 8.12 -9.54
N ASP A 249 -4.21 8.95 -8.67
CA ASP A 249 -3.88 9.00 -7.24
C ASP A 249 -4.64 7.92 -6.45
N TYR A 250 -4.28 6.67 -6.73
CA TYR A 250 -4.88 5.48 -6.14
C TYR A 250 -4.89 5.47 -4.61
N PRO A 251 -3.80 5.90 -3.92
CA PRO A 251 -3.76 5.90 -2.46
C PRO A 251 -4.90 6.67 -1.79
N GLN A 252 -5.57 7.60 -2.47
CA GLN A 252 -6.73 8.30 -1.90
C GLN A 252 -7.87 7.35 -1.49
N ALA A 253 -7.97 6.17 -2.10
CA ALA A 253 -8.98 5.15 -1.82
C ALA A 253 -8.47 4.01 -0.93
N VAL A 254 -7.22 4.06 -0.46
CA VAL A 254 -6.65 3.07 0.46
C VAL A 254 -6.93 3.49 1.91
N TYR A 255 -7.23 2.51 2.76
CA TYR A 255 -7.64 2.73 4.15
C TYR A 255 -6.76 2.01 5.19
N THR A 256 -5.61 1.48 4.78
CA THR A 256 -4.70 0.72 5.64
C THR A 256 -3.51 1.57 6.07
N ALA A 257 -3.31 1.70 7.39
CA ALA A 257 -2.22 2.48 7.94
C ALA A 257 -0.89 1.70 7.92
N GLN A 258 0.19 2.39 7.55
CA GLN A 258 1.55 1.84 7.64
C GLN A 258 1.92 1.52 9.10
N PRO A 259 2.84 0.56 9.37
CA PRO A 259 3.68 -0.20 8.44
C PRO A 259 3.08 -1.53 7.95
N ARG A 260 1.76 -1.70 8.07
CA ARG A 260 1.03 -2.83 7.45
C ARG A 260 1.27 -2.80 5.93
N LEU A 261 1.73 -3.93 5.36
CA LEU A 261 1.92 -4.01 3.91
C LEU A 261 0.58 -3.81 3.22
N THR A 262 0.59 -2.95 2.21
CA THR A 262 -0.59 -2.60 1.44
C THR A 262 -0.24 -2.64 -0.03
N GLU A 263 -1.12 -3.21 -0.82
CA GLU A 263 -1.04 -3.32 -2.26
C GLU A 263 -2.28 -2.68 -2.90
N ALA A 264 -2.06 -2.12 -4.08
CA ALA A 264 -3.07 -1.57 -4.95
C ALA A 264 -2.99 -2.33 -6.27
N ASP A 265 -3.94 -3.21 -6.50
CA ASP A 265 -4.03 -4.00 -7.72
C ASP A 265 -5.01 -3.37 -8.70
N PHE A 266 -4.61 -3.30 -9.97
CA PHE A 266 -5.39 -2.63 -11.00
C PHE A 266 -5.07 -3.13 -12.40
N LYS A 267 -6.08 -3.04 -13.27
CA LYS A 267 -6.00 -3.46 -14.67
C LYS A 267 -5.06 -2.60 -15.51
N LEU A 268 -4.30 -3.29 -16.36
CA LEU A 268 -3.47 -2.78 -17.43
C LEU A 268 -3.72 -3.67 -18.66
N PRO A 269 -4.48 -3.22 -19.68
CA PRO A 269 -5.07 -1.89 -19.86
C PRO A 269 -6.23 -1.61 -18.90
N SER A 270 -6.60 -0.33 -18.73
CA SER A 270 -7.62 0.08 -17.75
C SER A 270 -9.07 -0.29 -18.13
N THR A 271 -9.28 -0.73 -19.37
CA THR A 271 -10.56 -1.20 -19.94
C THR A 271 -10.48 -2.69 -20.27
N GLY A 272 -11.63 -3.33 -20.46
CA GLY A 272 -11.71 -4.77 -20.73
C GLY A 272 -11.74 -5.63 -19.46
N ALA A 273 -11.62 -6.95 -19.65
CA ALA A 273 -11.55 -7.92 -18.56
C ALA A 273 -10.20 -7.90 -17.82
N TRP A 274 -10.11 -8.65 -16.72
CA TRP A 274 -8.84 -8.87 -16.00
C TRP A 274 -7.89 -9.82 -16.74
N TRP A 275 -8.44 -10.65 -17.64
CA TRP A 275 -7.74 -11.60 -18.49
C TRP A 275 -7.89 -11.20 -19.97
N TYR A 276 -7.18 -11.89 -20.86
CA TYR A 276 -7.26 -11.59 -22.29
C TYR A 276 -8.59 -12.10 -22.86
N ASP A 277 -9.39 -11.17 -23.38
CA ASP A 277 -10.72 -11.41 -23.94
C ASP A 277 -10.73 -11.41 -25.48
N GLY A 278 -9.55 -11.38 -26.11
CA GLY A 278 -9.38 -11.28 -27.56
C GLY A 278 -9.14 -9.85 -28.05
N SER A 279 -9.20 -8.85 -27.16
CA SER A 279 -8.95 -7.45 -27.50
C SER A 279 -7.54 -6.98 -27.16
N ASP A 280 -7.04 -5.98 -27.91
CA ASP A 280 -5.78 -5.30 -27.65
C ASP A 280 -6.02 -3.79 -27.49
N PRO A 281 -6.66 -3.33 -26.39
CA PRO A 281 -6.97 -1.92 -26.23
C PRO A 281 -5.72 -1.12 -25.84
N ALA A 282 -5.72 0.18 -26.14
CA ALA A 282 -4.61 1.06 -25.84
C ALA A 282 -4.38 1.19 -24.32
N VAL A 283 -3.12 1.25 -23.90
CA VAL A 283 -2.74 1.47 -22.50
C VAL A 283 -2.73 2.97 -22.18
N ASP A 284 -3.53 3.38 -21.20
CA ASP A 284 -3.45 4.73 -20.64
C ASP A 284 -2.18 4.89 -19.80
N ARG A 285 -1.13 5.41 -20.43
CA ARG A 285 0.18 5.63 -19.80
C ARG A 285 0.11 6.56 -18.59
N LYS A 286 -0.71 7.62 -18.65
CA LYS A 286 -0.79 8.60 -17.57
C LYS A 286 -1.44 7.98 -16.34
N LEU A 287 -2.52 7.23 -16.55
CA LEU A 287 -3.18 6.50 -15.47
C LEU A 287 -2.26 5.43 -14.88
N THR A 288 -1.67 4.59 -15.74
CA THR A 288 -0.89 3.41 -15.31
C THR A 288 0.40 3.80 -14.58
N LEU A 289 1.23 4.65 -15.19
CA LEU A 289 2.46 5.14 -14.54
C LEU A 289 2.13 6.01 -13.32
N GLY A 290 1.07 6.82 -13.40
CA GLY A 290 0.68 7.65 -12.27
C GLY A 290 0.23 6.83 -11.05
N ARG A 291 -0.45 5.70 -11.25
CA ARG A 291 -0.78 4.77 -10.17
C ARG A 291 0.48 4.13 -9.58
N LEU A 292 1.38 3.62 -10.41
CA LEU A 292 2.67 3.08 -9.96
C LEU A 292 3.42 4.08 -9.06
N ILE A 293 3.55 5.33 -9.52
CA ILE A 293 4.33 6.37 -8.85
C ILE A 293 3.64 6.87 -7.58
N THR A 294 2.32 7.11 -7.61
CA THR A 294 1.59 7.56 -6.41
C THR A 294 1.52 6.49 -5.32
N ASN A 295 1.41 5.22 -5.72
CA ASN A 295 1.53 4.08 -4.81
C ASN A 295 2.91 4.05 -4.14
N ALA A 296 4.00 4.15 -4.91
CA ALA A 296 5.35 4.23 -4.36
C ALA A 296 5.51 5.43 -3.38
N GLY A 297 4.97 6.58 -3.76
CA GLY A 297 4.91 7.80 -2.93
C GLY A 297 4.06 7.70 -1.67
N SER A 298 3.35 6.60 -1.47
CA SER A 298 2.52 6.31 -0.30
C SER A 298 2.88 4.96 0.37
N SER A 299 4.03 4.39 0.02
CA SER A 299 4.48 3.03 0.39
C SER A 299 3.46 1.91 0.14
N VAL A 300 2.63 2.08 -0.88
CA VAL A 300 1.71 1.05 -1.38
C VAL A 300 2.39 0.33 -2.55
N LYS A 301 2.25 -0.99 -2.63
CA LYS A 301 2.77 -1.78 -3.76
C LYS A 301 1.82 -1.68 -4.94
N ALA A 302 2.34 -1.44 -6.15
CA ALA A 302 1.51 -1.41 -7.35
C ALA A 302 1.48 -2.79 -8.00
N LEU A 303 0.32 -3.45 -8.02
CA LEU A 303 0.15 -4.74 -8.68
C LEU A 303 -0.60 -4.53 -10.00
N MET A 304 0.16 -4.53 -11.10
CA MET A 304 -0.37 -4.23 -12.44
C MET A 304 -0.83 -5.51 -13.11
N ALA A 305 -2.11 -5.59 -13.47
CA ALA A 305 -2.66 -6.79 -14.10
C ALA A 305 -2.63 -6.72 -15.61
N GLU A 306 -1.86 -7.60 -16.23
CA GLU A 306 -1.73 -7.73 -17.68
C GLU A 306 -2.41 -8.99 -18.21
N THR A 307 -2.87 -8.90 -19.45
CA THR A 307 -3.75 -9.89 -20.06
C THR A 307 -2.97 -10.73 -21.09
N ALA A 308 -2.22 -11.72 -20.60
CA ALA A 308 -1.49 -12.65 -21.46
C ALA A 308 -2.45 -13.46 -22.35
N GLN A 309 -2.08 -13.65 -23.62
CA GLN A 309 -2.77 -14.56 -24.55
C GLN A 309 -2.54 -16.02 -24.14
N VAL A 310 -3.23 -16.98 -24.78
CA VAL A 310 -3.09 -18.41 -24.48
C VAL A 310 -1.62 -18.86 -24.50
N ASN A 311 -0.84 -18.46 -25.50
CA ASN A 311 0.59 -18.78 -25.59
C ASN A 311 1.49 -17.98 -24.61
N GLY A 312 0.91 -17.21 -23.68
CA GLY A 312 1.63 -16.41 -22.69
C GLY A 312 2.15 -15.06 -23.18
N VAL A 313 2.07 -14.74 -24.48
CA VAL A 313 2.56 -13.47 -25.00
C VAL A 313 1.54 -12.35 -24.71
N PHE A 314 2.01 -11.15 -24.38
CA PHE A 314 1.12 -10.01 -24.19
C PHE A 314 0.66 -9.42 -25.53
N PRO A 315 -0.59 -8.92 -25.62
CA PRO A 315 -1.05 -8.08 -26.72
C PRO A 315 -0.09 -6.92 -27.02
N ALA A 316 -0.06 -6.47 -28.27
CA ALA A 316 0.99 -5.59 -28.77
C ALA A 316 1.02 -4.24 -28.02
N ASN A 317 -0.13 -3.68 -27.61
CA ASN A 317 -0.15 -2.43 -26.87
C ASN A 317 0.42 -2.56 -25.45
N GLN A 318 0.27 -3.72 -24.80
CA GLN A 318 0.85 -4.01 -23.49
C GLN A 318 2.37 -4.22 -23.60
N ALA A 319 2.83 -5.05 -24.54
CA ALA A 319 4.27 -5.23 -24.78
C ALA A 319 4.97 -3.90 -25.17
N ALA A 320 4.31 -3.05 -25.95
CA ALA A 320 4.79 -1.72 -26.28
C ALA A 320 4.80 -0.77 -25.06
N PHE A 321 3.80 -0.88 -24.17
CA PHE A 321 3.80 -0.16 -22.91
C PHE A 321 4.97 -0.58 -22.02
N ASN A 322 5.22 -1.88 -21.85
CA ASN A 322 6.30 -2.40 -21.01
C ASN A 322 7.66 -1.90 -21.49
N THR A 323 7.90 -1.97 -22.80
CA THR A 323 9.13 -1.44 -23.42
C THR A 323 9.26 0.08 -23.22
N PHE A 324 8.17 0.82 -23.30
CA PHE A 324 8.16 2.25 -23.00
C PHE A 324 8.46 2.53 -21.52
N ALA A 325 7.79 1.80 -20.61
CA ALA A 325 7.91 1.96 -19.16
C ALA A 325 9.35 1.74 -18.69
N ASP A 326 10.02 0.69 -19.18
CA ASP A 326 11.42 0.37 -18.92
C ASP A 326 12.32 1.60 -19.17
N SER A 327 12.28 2.11 -20.40
CA SER A 327 13.06 3.30 -20.79
C SER A 327 12.68 4.57 -20.03
N PHE A 328 11.42 4.73 -19.66
CA PHE A 328 10.90 5.94 -19.01
C PHE A 328 11.27 5.98 -17.52
N LEU A 329 11.19 4.84 -16.84
CA LEU A 329 11.41 4.68 -15.40
C LEU A 329 12.90 4.57 -15.06
N ASP A 330 13.73 4.00 -15.94
CA ASP A 330 15.16 3.79 -15.71
C ASP A 330 15.91 5.03 -15.19
N PRO A 331 15.78 6.21 -15.83
CA PRO A 331 16.51 7.40 -15.37
C PRO A 331 16.02 7.97 -14.03
N ILE A 332 14.87 7.52 -13.53
CA ILE A 332 14.29 7.94 -12.25
C ILE A 332 14.21 6.79 -11.24
N ARG A 333 14.84 5.65 -11.53
CA ARG A 333 14.75 4.42 -10.72
C ARG A 333 15.09 4.65 -9.23
N GLU A 334 16.06 5.50 -8.93
CA GLU A 334 16.45 5.80 -7.54
C GLU A 334 15.37 6.53 -6.72
N SER A 335 14.35 7.12 -7.35
CA SER A 335 13.24 7.75 -6.64
C SER A 335 12.05 6.83 -6.42
N LEU A 336 12.07 5.61 -6.99
CA LEU A 336 11.00 4.61 -6.90
C LEU A 336 11.44 3.34 -6.16
N HIS A 337 12.72 3.01 -6.16
CA HIS A 337 13.27 1.83 -5.46
C HIS A 337 14.10 2.22 -4.24
N GLY A 338 14.03 1.40 -3.19
CA GLY A 338 14.76 1.69 -1.94
C GLY A 338 14.24 2.93 -1.22
N VAL A 339 13.00 3.33 -1.51
CA VAL A 339 12.33 4.50 -0.93
C VAL A 339 11.09 4.08 -0.14
N GLU A 340 10.51 5.05 0.56
CA GLU A 340 9.19 5.01 1.18
C GLU A 340 8.41 6.29 0.84
N GLY A 341 7.11 6.32 1.11
CA GLY A 341 6.27 7.50 0.94
C GLY A 341 6.72 8.67 1.81
N GLY A 342 6.93 9.82 1.18
CA GLY A 342 7.36 11.05 1.83
C GLY A 342 6.21 11.96 2.22
N GLY A 343 6.39 12.66 3.35
CA GLY A 343 5.37 13.48 4.01
C GLY A 343 4.37 12.68 4.83
N TYR A 344 4.81 11.52 5.31
CA TYR A 344 4.07 10.61 6.19
C TYR A 344 4.98 10.20 7.36
N MET A 345 5.05 8.89 7.64
CA MET A 345 5.81 8.33 8.74
C MET A 345 7.33 8.37 8.58
N TYR A 346 7.82 8.32 7.33
CA TYR A 346 9.25 8.31 7.06
C TYR A 346 9.84 9.72 6.90
N GLY A 347 9.05 10.75 7.24
CA GLY A 347 9.42 12.13 7.05
C GLY A 347 9.30 12.61 5.61
N GLY A 348 9.95 13.71 5.27
CA GLY A 348 9.97 14.28 3.92
C GLY A 348 8.98 15.42 3.69
N LEU A 349 8.96 15.88 2.44
CA LEU A 349 8.16 17.01 1.96
C LEU A 349 6.69 16.62 1.77
N LYS A 350 5.79 17.60 1.64
CA LYS A 350 4.35 17.32 1.54
C LYS A 350 3.93 16.79 0.16
N PRO A 351 3.26 15.62 0.08
CA PRO A 351 2.65 15.11 -1.14
C PRO A 351 1.25 15.73 -1.39
N GLY A 352 0.63 15.38 -2.50
CA GLY A 352 -0.74 15.73 -2.87
C GLY A 352 -0.84 16.99 -3.71
N PHE A 353 -1.87 17.79 -3.46
CA PHE A 353 -2.10 19.04 -4.18
C PHE A 353 -1.16 20.16 -3.75
N TRP A 354 -0.62 20.85 -4.75
CA TRP A 354 0.25 22.02 -4.63
C TRP A 354 -0.40 23.24 -5.32
N ASN A 355 0.38 24.28 -5.61
CA ASN A 355 -0.15 25.50 -6.20
C ASN A 355 -0.82 25.26 -7.57
N ASP A 356 -1.90 26.00 -7.83
CA ASP A 356 -2.56 26.09 -9.13
C ASP A 356 -3.05 24.74 -9.69
N GLY A 357 -3.38 23.79 -8.80
CA GLY A 357 -3.85 22.46 -9.17
C GLY A 357 -2.74 21.48 -9.53
N ALA A 358 -1.46 21.87 -9.39
CA ALA A 358 -0.35 20.94 -9.50
C ALA A 358 -0.53 19.79 -8.50
N HIS A 359 -0.14 18.59 -8.90
CA HIS A 359 -0.34 17.39 -8.11
C HIS A 359 0.82 16.43 -8.26
N GLY A 360 1.16 15.77 -7.16
CA GLY A 360 2.17 14.73 -7.16
C GLY A 360 2.37 14.09 -5.81
N VAL A 361 3.46 13.33 -5.69
CA VAL A 361 3.84 12.66 -4.45
C VAL A 361 5.30 12.94 -4.14
N THR A 362 5.71 12.54 -2.94
CA THR A 362 7.12 12.58 -2.59
C THR A 362 7.55 11.22 -2.07
N THR A 363 8.81 10.89 -2.27
CA THR A 363 9.43 9.68 -1.69
C THR A 363 10.66 10.07 -0.87
N VAL A 364 11.02 9.24 0.10
CA VAL A 364 12.22 9.40 0.95
C VAL A 364 13.06 8.14 0.83
N ASN A 365 14.37 8.31 0.63
CA ASN A 365 15.27 7.17 0.54
C ASN A 365 15.42 6.48 1.91
N ARG A 366 15.28 5.15 1.94
CA ARG A 366 15.35 4.34 3.17
C ARG A 366 16.72 4.39 3.85
N ALA A 367 17.79 4.35 3.06
CA ALA A 367 19.16 4.38 3.57
C ALA A 367 19.66 5.81 3.88
N HIS A 368 19.06 6.81 3.24
CA HIS A 368 19.45 8.21 3.32
C HIS A 368 18.21 9.10 3.55
N PRO A 369 17.70 9.20 4.79
CA PRO A 369 16.46 9.93 5.08
C PRO A 369 16.56 11.44 4.86
N ASP A 370 17.76 11.98 4.64
CA ASP A 370 17.96 13.36 4.21
C ASP A 370 17.79 13.56 2.69
N LEU A 371 17.58 12.48 1.93
CA LEU A 371 17.33 12.48 0.50
C LEU A 371 15.85 12.19 0.21
N SER A 372 15.17 13.18 -0.37
CA SER A 372 13.79 13.08 -0.82
C SER A 372 13.69 13.29 -2.33
N TYR A 373 12.59 12.82 -2.91
CA TYR A 373 12.25 13.05 -4.31
C TYR A 373 10.85 13.65 -4.39
N VAL A 374 10.68 14.64 -5.25
CA VAL A 374 9.38 15.23 -5.58
C VAL A 374 9.00 14.76 -6.97
N HIS A 375 7.95 13.96 -7.06
CA HIS A 375 7.37 13.48 -8.30
C HIS A 375 6.25 14.41 -8.73
N VAL A 376 6.39 15.08 -9.88
CA VAL A 376 5.39 16.02 -10.41
C VAL A 376 4.66 15.37 -11.57
N LEU A 377 3.49 14.81 -11.27
CA LEU A 377 2.64 14.08 -12.21
C LEU A 377 1.62 14.99 -12.91
N THR A 378 1.29 16.12 -12.30
CA THR A 378 0.53 17.20 -12.93
C THR A 378 1.24 18.51 -12.63
N PRO A 379 1.84 19.15 -13.65
CA PRO A 379 2.65 20.33 -13.45
C PRO A 379 1.80 21.56 -13.09
N PRO A 380 2.38 22.56 -12.40
CA PRO A 380 1.73 23.85 -12.21
C PRO A 380 1.55 24.56 -13.55
N SER A 381 0.54 25.45 -13.61
CA SER A 381 0.32 26.35 -14.75
C SER A 381 1.37 27.46 -14.87
N THR A 382 2.25 27.60 -13.87
CA THR A 382 3.30 28.61 -13.80
C THR A 382 4.69 27.97 -13.83
N SER A 383 5.73 28.79 -13.96
CA SER A 383 7.13 28.35 -13.87
C SER A 383 7.62 28.11 -12.43
N THR A 384 6.70 28.06 -11.47
CA THR A 384 6.99 27.92 -10.04
C THR A 384 6.18 26.78 -9.43
N LEU A 385 6.88 25.88 -8.75
CA LEU A 385 6.27 24.83 -7.92
C LEU A 385 6.47 25.14 -6.44
N LYS A 386 5.39 25.15 -5.66
CA LYS A 386 5.38 25.45 -4.23
C LYS A 386 4.94 24.23 -3.44
N ILE A 387 5.81 23.77 -2.55
CA ILE A 387 5.63 22.54 -1.76
C ILE A 387 5.79 22.89 -0.30
N ARG A 388 4.91 22.39 0.57
CA ARG A 388 5.10 22.55 2.02
C ARG A 388 6.34 21.75 2.43
N ASP A 389 7.26 22.42 3.14
CA ASP A 389 8.53 21.80 3.49
C ASP A 389 8.47 20.88 4.71
N ASN A 390 7.34 20.86 5.42
CA ASN A 390 7.13 20.07 6.64
C ASN A 390 8.23 20.30 7.70
N GLY A 391 8.84 21.48 7.72
CA GLY A 391 9.94 21.84 8.61
C GLY A 391 11.32 21.36 8.15
N TYR A 392 11.44 20.64 7.02
CA TYR A 392 12.72 20.17 6.49
C TYR A 392 13.51 21.30 5.85
N ARG A 393 14.76 21.52 6.29
CA ARG A 393 15.64 22.50 5.67
C ARG A 393 16.23 21.95 4.37
N VAL A 394 15.97 22.58 3.23
CA VAL A 394 16.45 22.15 1.92
C VAL A 394 17.86 22.69 1.65
N LYS A 395 18.75 21.82 1.18
CA LYS A 395 20.15 22.16 0.83
C LYS A 395 20.37 22.28 -0.68
N ARG A 396 19.78 21.37 -1.47
CA ARG A 396 19.99 21.29 -2.92
C ARG A 396 18.78 20.68 -3.60
N VAL A 397 18.47 21.18 -4.79
CA VAL A 397 17.46 20.61 -5.70
C VAL A 397 18.07 20.44 -7.09
N THR A 398 17.90 19.25 -7.67
CA THR A 398 18.27 18.95 -9.06
C THR A 398 17.12 18.21 -9.75
N ASN A 399 16.89 18.47 -11.04
CA ASN A 399 16.05 17.58 -11.85
C ASN A 399 16.78 16.24 -11.95
N LEU A 400 16.10 15.15 -11.60
CA LEU A 400 16.71 13.83 -11.46
C LEU A 400 17.19 13.30 -12.80
N ARG A 401 16.34 13.36 -13.83
CA ARG A 401 16.61 12.83 -15.17
C ARG A 401 17.77 13.54 -15.86
N THR A 402 17.84 14.86 -15.74
CA THR A 402 18.84 15.67 -16.46
C THR A 402 20.07 16.04 -15.61
N GLY A 403 20.01 15.86 -14.30
CA GLY A 403 21.02 16.35 -13.36
C GLY A 403 21.08 17.87 -13.22
N ALA A 404 20.25 18.62 -13.96
CA ALA A 404 20.28 20.07 -13.96
C ALA A 404 19.91 20.63 -12.58
N ARG A 405 20.66 21.64 -12.12
CA ARG A 405 20.33 22.35 -10.87
C ARG A 405 19.06 23.15 -11.03
N VAL A 406 18.21 23.10 -10.01
CA VAL A 406 16.96 23.86 -9.97
C VAL A 406 17.11 25.00 -8.96
N ARG A 407 16.73 26.21 -9.37
CA ARG A 407 16.71 27.36 -8.48
C ARG A 407 15.56 27.19 -7.50
N PHE A 408 15.86 27.36 -6.21
CA PHE A 408 14.83 27.33 -5.18
C PHE A 408 15.02 28.42 -4.12
N GLY A 409 13.92 28.76 -3.46
CA GLY A 409 13.90 29.53 -2.22
C GLY A 409 13.06 28.81 -1.18
N GLN A 410 13.38 29.01 0.10
CA GLN A 410 12.64 28.44 1.21
C GLN A 410 12.27 29.51 2.23
N SER A 411 10.97 29.72 2.44
CA SER A 411 10.44 30.70 3.38
C SER A 411 8.99 30.40 3.73
N GLY A 412 8.55 30.82 4.92
CA GLY A 412 7.16 30.64 5.36
C GLY A 412 6.70 29.16 5.41
N GLY A 413 7.65 28.24 5.58
CA GLY A 413 7.45 26.79 5.55
C GLY A 413 7.11 26.22 4.15
N THR A 414 7.46 26.97 3.10
CA THR A 414 7.26 26.57 1.70
C THR A 414 8.60 26.52 0.99
N LEU A 415 8.87 25.39 0.32
CA LEU A 415 9.88 25.26 -0.72
C LEU A 415 9.29 25.75 -2.05
N SER A 416 9.90 26.77 -2.66
CA SER A 416 9.53 27.28 -3.99
C SER A 416 10.62 26.97 -4.99
N LEU A 417 10.34 26.07 -5.94
CA LEU A 417 11.19 25.81 -7.10
C LEU A 417 10.79 26.76 -8.23
N THR A 418 11.74 27.40 -8.89
CA THR A 418 11.48 28.50 -9.85
C THR A 418 12.25 28.33 -11.15
N GLY A 419 11.76 28.95 -12.23
CA GLY A 419 12.37 28.85 -13.55
C GLY A 419 12.11 27.49 -14.22
N LEU A 420 11.00 26.85 -13.86
CA LEU A 420 10.54 25.58 -14.45
C LEU A 420 9.80 25.84 -15.76
N GLY A 421 9.80 24.87 -16.66
CA GLY A 421 9.11 25.02 -17.95
C GLY A 421 9.20 23.80 -18.88
N ALA A 422 10.20 22.95 -18.70
CA ALA A 422 10.26 21.63 -19.34
C ALA A 422 9.78 20.57 -18.33
N TRP A 423 8.64 19.96 -18.63
CA TRP A 423 8.04 18.89 -17.84
C TRP A 423 8.08 17.59 -18.63
N ASP A 424 8.53 16.51 -18.00
CA ASP A 424 8.36 15.15 -18.49
C ASP A 424 6.86 14.83 -18.60
N PRO A 425 6.44 14.03 -19.61
CA PRO A 425 5.02 13.85 -19.93
C PRO A 425 4.18 13.18 -18.84
N TYR A 426 4.80 12.35 -18.00
CA TYR A 426 4.09 11.56 -16.97
C TYR A 426 4.62 11.78 -15.54
N ASP A 427 5.90 12.12 -15.40
CA ASP A 427 6.52 12.38 -14.10
C ASP A 427 7.84 13.13 -14.22
N THR A 428 7.85 14.39 -13.78
CA THR A 428 9.10 15.13 -13.59
C THR A 428 9.57 14.99 -12.16
N VAL A 429 10.74 14.38 -11.98
CA VAL A 429 11.28 14.13 -10.64
C VAL A 429 12.35 15.14 -10.26
N PHE A 430 12.22 15.76 -9.09
CA PHE A 430 13.27 16.55 -8.47
C PHE A 430 13.89 15.82 -7.29
N LYS A 431 15.21 15.63 -7.34
CA LYS A 431 16.03 15.14 -6.23
C LYS A 431 16.28 16.29 -5.26
N VAL A 432 15.90 16.12 -4.00
CA VAL A 432 15.98 17.13 -2.94
C VAL A 432 16.81 16.60 -1.78
N THR A 433 17.95 17.24 -1.48
CA THR A 433 18.71 16.94 -0.25
C THR A 433 18.32 17.92 0.84
N THR A 434 18.16 17.41 2.06
CA THR A 434 17.68 18.15 3.23
C THR A 434 18.67 18.09 4.40
N ALA A 435 18.38 18.81 5.48
CA ALA A 435 19.15 18.84 6.72
C ALA A 435 18.29 18.45 7.94
N GLY A 436 17.30 17.57 7.73
CA GLY A 436 16.28 17.24 8.73
C GLY A 436 15.35 18.42 9.05
N ARG A 437 14.45 18.20 10.01
CA ARG A 437 13.53 19.23 10.50
C ARG A 437 14.28 20.24 11.37
N THR A 438 13.97 21.53 11.22
CA THR A 438 14.48 22.60 12.08
C THR A 438 13.35 23.46 12.62
N GLY A 439 13.60 24.13 13.74
CA GLY A 439 12.60 25.01 14.35
C GLY A 439 11.38 24.24 14.87
N ILE A 440 11.56 22.99 15.32
CA ILE A 440 10.53 22.19 16.01
C ILE A 440 10.92 21.99 17.47
N ILE A 441 9.94 21.95 18.36
CA ILE A 441 10.15 21.58 19.76
C ILE A 441 10.30 20.05 19.82
N ALA A 442 11.34 19.57 20.51
CA ALA A 442 11.53 18.14 20.73
C ALA A 442 10.33 17.59 21.52
N SER A 443 9.81 16.44 21.11
CA SER A 443 8.61 15.90 21.78
C SER A 443 8.85 15.52 23.24
N SER A 444 10.08 15.16 23.60
CA SER A 444 10.51 14.92 24.97
C SER A 444 10.52 16.16 25.88
N SER A 445 10.34 17.37 25.33
CA SER A 445 10.37 18.61 26.11
C SER A 445 9.00 19.22 26.38
N TYR A 446 7.91 18.58 25.99
CA TYR A 446 6.56 18.99 26.36
C TYR A 446 5.73 17.81 26.87
N ILE A 447 4.74 18.11 27.71
CA ILE A 447 3.76 17.13 28.16
C ILE A 447 2.54 17.24 27.27
N MET A 448 2.08 16.10 26.76
CA MET A 448 0.87 16.02 25.95
C MET A 448 -0.28 15.39 26.75
N THR A 449 -1.42 16.08 26.80
CA THR A 449 -2.67 15.57 27.37
C THR A 449 -3.80 15.68 26.38
N ALA A 450 -4.86 14.87 26.55
CA ALA A 450 -6.04 14.92 25.70
C ALA A 450 -7.32 15.05 26.52
N GLY A 451 -8.37 15.61 25.91
CA GLY A 451 -9.70 15.68 26.51
C GLY A 451 -10.38 14.31 26.66
N ALA A 452 -10.06 13.38 25.76
CA ALA A 452 -10.48 11.98 25.77
C ALA A 452 -9.40 11.10 25.14
N SER A 453 -9.35 9.82 25.51
CA SER A 453 -8.45 8.84 24.90
C SER A 453 -9.06 7.45 24.99
N ALA A 454 -8.99 6.68 23.91
CA ALA A 454 -9.39 5.28 23.96
C ALA A 454 -8.37 4.48 24.82
N PRO A 455 -8.80 3.38 25.47
CA PRO A 455 -7.89 2.52 26.23
C PRO A 455 -6.68 2.06 25.41
N GLY A 456 -5.46 2.29 25.94
CA GLY A 456 -4.21 1.93 25.25
C GLY A 456 -3.70 2.96 24.22
N HIS A 457 -4.45 4.03 23.97
CA HIS A 457 -4.15 5.05 22.94
C HIS A 457 -4.13 6.46 23.54
N ALA A 458 -3.37 6.64 24.62
CA ALA A 458 -3.27 7.91 25.35
C ALA A 458 -2.61 9.02 24.53
N ALA A 459 -2.85 10.28 24.90
CA ALA A 459 -2.34 11.47 24.22
C ALA A 459 -0.83 11.45 23.96
N ALA A 460 -0.04 10.92 24.90
CA ALA A 460 1.42 10.81 24.76
C ALA A 460 1.87 10.04 23.51
N ALA A 461 1.04 9.13 23.00
CA ALA A 461 1.32 8.37 21.78
C ALA A 461 1.41 9.26 20.53
N ALA A 462 0.75 10.43 20.49
CA ALA A 462 0.90 11.37 19.39
C ALA A 462 2.19 12.21 19.48
N ALA A 463 3.01 12.03 20.52
CA ALA A 463 4.25 12.76 20.76
C ALA A 463 5.46 11.84 21.05
N ASP A 464 5.33 10.52 20.91
CA ASP A 464 6.43 9.60 21.22
C ASP A 464 7.41 9.39 20.05
N GLY A 465 7.07 9.92 18.86
CA GLY A 465 7.87 9.76 17.64
C GLY A 465 7.80 8.36 17.03
N SER A 466 6.86 7.53 17.45
CA SER A 466 6.64 6.17 16.98
C SER A 466 5.31 6.08 16.21
N TYR A 467 5.38 5.60 14.98
CA TYR A 467 4.19 5.33 14.16
C TYR A 467 3.54 3.96 14.44
N LEU A 468 4.13 3.18 15.36
CA LEU A 468 3.53 1.93 15.87
C LEU A 468 2.47 2.21 16.94
N THR A 469 2.49 3.41 17.49
CA THR A 469 1.59 3.93 18.51
C THR A 469 0.80 5.08 17.90
N TYR A 470 -0.36 5.38 18.48
CA TYR A 470 -1.20 6.48 18.05
C TYR A 470 -2.14 6.88 19.19
N TRP A 471 -2.52 8.15 19.20
CA TRP A 471 -3.64 8.62 20.01
C TRP A 471 -4.96 8.37 19.28
N ASP A 472 -5.99 7.98 20.04
CA ASP A 472 -7.37 7.78 19.56
C ASP A 472 -8.31 8.58 20.45
N ASN A 473 -9.16 9.41 19.85
CA ASN A 473 -10.09 10.28 20.59
C ASN A 473 -11.28 9.56 21.22
N ASP A 474 -11.40 8.23 21.08
CA ASP A 474 -12.53 7.43 21.55
C ASP A 474 -13.88 7.94 21.00
N LYS A 475 -13.87 8.40 19.73
CA LYS A 475 -15.01 9.03 19.06
C LYS A 475 -15.63 10.22 19.81
N SER A 476 -14.90 10.83 20.74
CA SER A 476 -15.37 11.99 21.49
C SER A 476 -14.99 13.29 20.75
N LEU A 477 -16.00 14.08 20.39
CA LEU A 477 -15.83 15.42 19.84
C LEU A 477 -16.54 16.48 20.72
N PRO A 478 -15.97 17.69 20.90
CA PRO A 478 -14.69 18.14 20.34
C PRO A 478 -13.50 17.41 20.98
N ALA A 479 -12.56 16.96 20.15
CA ALA A 479 -11.35 16.28 20.62
C ALA A 479 -10.25 17.32 20.89
N ARG A 480 -9.56 17.22 22.02
CA ARG A 480 -8.51 18.18 22.43
C ARG A 480 -7.19 17.48 22.58
N LEU A 481 -6.12 18.08 22.04
CA LEU A 481 -4.72 17.78 22.35
C LEU A 481 -4.05 19.04 22.88
N ASP A 482 -3.57 18.96 24.12
CA ASP A 482 -2.95 20.05 24.85
C ASP A 482 -1.46 19.78 25.00
N TYR A 483 -0.65 20.80 24.71
CA TYR A 483 0.80 20.80 24.81
C TYR A 483 1.18 21.72 25.96
N ASP A 484 1.75 21.20 27.04
CA ASP A 484 2.47 22.00 28.04
C ASP A 484 3.96 22.02 27.68
N LEU A 485 4.43 23.15 27.17
CA LEU A 485 5.82 23.36 26.76
C LEU A 485 6.79 23.54 27.95
N GLY A 486 6.30 23.48 29.19
CA GLY A 486 7.05 23.66 30.44
C GLY A 486 7.45 25.12 30.73
N SER A 487 7.60 25.95 29.69
CA SER A 487 7.88 27.38 29.78
C SER A 487 7.35 28.13 28.56
N SER A 488 7.26 29.46 28.65
CA SER A 488 6.80 30.29 27.53
C SER A 488 7.81 30.28 26.36
N GLY A 489 7.42 29.67 25.24
CA GLY A 489 8.21 29.52 24.03
C GLY A 489 7.56 30.15 22.80
N LYS A 490 8.30 30.28 21.70
CA LYS A 490 7.74 30.73 20.42
C LYS A 490 6.92 29.61 19.78
N VAL A 491 5.76 29.94 19.21
CA VAL A 491 4.89 29.02 18.48
C VAL A 491 4.52 29.65 17.13
N ARG A 492 4.60 28.87 16.06
CA ARG A 492 4.37 29.30 14.67
C ARG A 492 3.42 28.40 13.90
N TYR A 493 3.47 27.10 14.15
CA TYR A 493 2.58 26.14 13.51
C TYR A 493 2.45 24.86 14.32
N ILE A 494 1.43 24.07 14.01
CA ILE A 494 1.25 22.68 14.46
C ILE A 494 1.36 21.78 13.22
N GLY A 495 2.23 20.78 13.24
CA GLY A 495 2.29 19.74 12.22
C GLY A 495 1.63 18.46 12.72
N ILE A 496 0.86 17.79 11.88
CA ILE A 496 -0.02 16.67 12.25
C ILE A 496 0.08 15.57 11.20
N ASN A 497 0.50 14.38 11.62
CA ASN A 497 0.35 13.13 10.88
C ASN A 497 -0.87 12.39 11.40
N GLN A 498 -1.96 12.47 10.64
CA GLN A 498 -3.18 11.72 10.91
C GLN A 498 -2.99 10.28 10.46
N ARG A 499 -3.56 9.33 11.21
CA ARG A 499 -3.42 7.92 10.87
C ARG A 499 -4.08 7.62 9.53
N GLU A 500 -3.35 6.92 8.67
CA GLU A 500 -3.79 6.56 7.31
C GLU A 500 -4.76 5.35 7.31
N ASP A 501 -5.69 5.28 8.28
CA ASP A 501 -6.63 4.16 8.50
C ASP A 501 -8.07 4.41 7.97
N SER A 502 -8.19 5.37 7.06
CA SER A 502 -9.40 5.73 6.33
C SER A 502 -9.03 6.39 5.00
N VAL A 503 -9.96 6.37 4.05
CA VAL A 503 -9.76 6.99 2.74
C VAL A 503 -9.67 8.51 2.85
N SER A 504 -9.01 9.16 1.88
CA SER A 504 -9.10 10.61 1.71
C SER A 504 -10.09 11.02 0.64
N TYR A 505 -10.46 10.11 -0.26
CA TYR A 505 -11.49 10.29 -1.29
C TYR A 505 -12.64 9.31 -1.06
N PRO A 506 -13.80 9.76 -0.56
CA PRO A 506 -14.95 8.89 -0.32
C PRO A 506 -15.60 8.47 -1.65
N ARG A 507 -15.84 7.17 -1.82
CA ARG A 507 -16.49 6.60 -3.02
C ARG A 507 -17.88 6.02 -2.75
N SER A 508 -18.25 5.89 -1.47
CA SER A 508 -19.57 5.46 -1.01
C SER A 508 -19.85 6.00 0.39
N ASP A 509 -21.10 5.94 0.83
CA ASP A 509 -21.51 6.41 2.17
C ASP A 509 -20.93 5.59 3.34
N THR A 510 -20.29 4.44 3.05
CA THR A 510 -19.65 3.54 4.01
C THR A 510 -18.12 3.54 3.92
N GLU A 511 -17.55 4.31 3.00
CA GLU A 511 -16.12 4.48 2.77
C GLU A 511 -15.76 5.96 2.97
N GLN A 512 -15.82 6.42 4.23
CA GLN A 512 -15.67 7.84 4.56
C GLN A 512 -14.31 8.15 5.21
N SER A 513 -13.93 9.43 5.20
CA SER A 513 -12.67 9.92 5.78
C SER A 513 -12.81 10.22 7.27
N ALA A 514 -11.94 9.65 8.11
CA ALA A 514 -11.88 9.94 9.55
C ALA A 514 -11.02 11.19 9.86
N ARG A 515 -10.58 11.93 8.84
CA ARG A 515 -9.66 13.06 9.01
C ARG A 515 -10.33 14.25 9.69
N ILE A 516 -9.50 15.05 10.35
CA ILE A 516 -9.84 16.39 10.86
C ILE A 516 -10.47 17.18 9.72
N LYS A 517 -11.67 17.70 9.97
CA LYS A 517 -12.31 18.68 9.12
C LYS A 517 -12.19 20.05 9.78
N ASP A 518 -12.98 20.34 10.81
CA ASP A 518 -12.98 21.66 11.46
C ASP A 518 -12.16 21.67 12.76
N TYR A 519 -11.42 22.76 12.98
CA TYR A 519 -10.53 22.91 14.13
C TYR A 519 -10.43 24.34 14.65
N SER A 520 -9.97 24.44 15.90
CA SER A 520 -9.54 25.67 16.56
C SER A 520 -8.22 25.44 17.31
N VAL A 521 -7.34 26.45 17.30
CA VAL A 521 -6.08 26.47 18.04
C VAL A 521 -6.12 27.57 19.08
N TYR A 522 -5.79 27.22 20.31
CA TYR A 522 -5.73 28.14 21.45
C TYR A 522 -4.32 28.17 22.05
N VAL A 523 -4.01 29.23 22.77
CA VAL A 523 -2.79 29.36 23.55
C VAL A 523 -3.13 29.86 24.95
N SER A 524 -2.37 29.44 25.95
CA SER A 524 -2.57 29.85 27.34
C SER A 524 -1.25 29.96 28.11
N SER A 525 -1.20 30.89 29.06
CA SER A 525 -0.07 31.03 29.99
C SER A 525 -0.08 30.00 31.13
N ASP A 526 -1.26 29.48 31.50
CA ASP A 526 -1.48 28.64 32.68
C ASP A 526 -2.15 27.29 32.40
N GLY A 527 -2.65 27.07 31.17
CA GLY A 527 -3.32 25.83 30.77
C GLY A 527 -4.78 25.74 31.22
N ALA A 528 -5.29 26.74 31.93
CA ALA A 528 -6.67 26.83 32.41
C ALA A 528 -7.48 27.86 31.61
N ASP A 529 -6.92 29.06 31.43
CA ASP A 529 -7.58 30.16 30.73
C ASP A 529 -7.07 30.26 29.28
N TRP A 530 -7.91 29.85 28.34
CA TRP A 530 -7.55 29.71 26.91
C TRP A 530 -7.94 30.90 26.04
N GLY A 531 -8.81 31.78 26.53
CA GLY A 531 -9.31 32.93 25.77
C GLY A 531 -9.93 32.57 24.42
N SER A 532 -9.79 33.47 23.45
CA SER A 532 -10.24 33.26 22.07
C SER A 532 -9.22 32.43 21.26
N PRO A 533 -9.65 31.63 20.28
CA PRO A 533 -8.73 30.88 19.44
C PRO A 533 -7.84 31.83 18.63
N VAL A 534 -6.53 31.52 18.56
CA VAL A 534 -5.57 32.25 17.72
C VAL A 534 -5.68 31.86 16.24
N LYS A 535 -6.34 30.73 15.95
CA LYS A 535 -6.63 30.24 14.61
C LYS A 535 -7.84 29.30 14.66
N SER A 536 -8.73 29.41 13.68
CA SER A 536 -9.73 28.39 13.38
C SER A 536 -9.79 28.17 11.87
N GLY A 537 -10.29 27.02 11.44
CA GLY A 537 -10.50 26.74 10.02
C GLY A 537 -10.87 25.29 9.74
N THR A 538 -10.76 24.96 8.46
CA THR A 538 -11.03 23.62 7.95
C THR A 538 -9.76 23.07 7.29
N LEU A 539 -9.41 21.81 7.57
CA LEU A 539 -8.37 21.07 6.85
C LEU A 539 -9.01 20.24 5.73
N PRO A 540 -8.36 20.09 4.56
CA PRO A 540 -8.86 19.20 3.51
C PRO A 540 -8.76 17.74 3.93
N SER A 541 -9.65 16.90 3.39
CA SER A 541 -9.50 15.44 3.43
C SER A 541 -8.38 15.03 2.48
N ALA A 542 -7.15 15.07 2.98
CA ALA A 542 -5.95 14.77 2.21
C ALA A 542 -5.01 13.86 3.02
N ARG A 543 -4.32 12.97 2.31
CA ARG A 543 -3.27 12.11 2.85
C ARG A 543 -2.01 12.93 3.20
N GLY A 544 -1.23 12.41 4.15
CA GLY A 544 0.04 13.00 4.56
C GLY A 544 -0.10 14.15 5.56
N VAL A 545 1.04 14.74 5.91
CA VAL A 545 1.15 15.80 6.94
C VAL A 545 0.19 16.95 6.63
N ALA A 546 -0.64 17.27 7.62
CA ALA A 546 -1.33 18.55 7.72
C ALA A 546 -0.50 19.54 8.53
N VAL A 547 -0.49 20.81 8.13
CA VAL A 547 0.17 21.88 8.89
C VAL A 547 -0.81 23.02 9.10
N ILE A 548 -0.96 23.45 10.35
CA ILE A 548 -1.78 24.59 10.76
C ILE A 548 -0.82 25.73 11.12
N ASP A 549 -0.69 26.71 10.24
CA ASP A 549 0.05 27.94 10.53
C ASP A 549 -0.78 28.87 11.43
N ILE A 550 -0.12 29.45 12.44
CA ILE A 550 -0.73 30.40 13.37
C ILE A 550 0.02 31.74 13.39
N PRO A 551 -0.62 32.84 13.86
CA PRO A 551 0.09 34.08 14.14
C PRO A 551 1.26 33.82 15.09
N ALA A 552 2.41 34.47 14.83
CA ALA A 552 3.59 34.27 15.66
C ALA A 552 3.29 34.71 17.10
N THR A 553 3.34 33.76 18.03
CA THR A 553 2.97 33.99 19.42
C THR A 553 4.01 33.40 20.38
N ARG A 554 3.96 33.84 21.64
CA ARG A 554 4.71 33.25 22.75
C ARG A 554 3.74 32.70 23.78
N SER A 555 3.87 31.42 24.10
CA SER A 555 2.97 30.75 25.04
C SER A 555 3.66 29.58 25.72
N ARG A 556 3.16 29.18 26.89
CA ARG A 556 3.54 27.92 27.55
C ARG A 556 2.63 26.79 27.11
N HIS A 557 1.33 27.05 26.97
CA HIS A 557 0.36 26.03 26.58
C HIS A 557 -0.19 26.31 25.19
N VAL A 558 -0.37 25.24 24.41
CA VAL A 558 -1.05 25.25 23.11
C VAL A 558 -2.13 24.17 23.15
N ARG A 559 -3.31 24.42 22.56
CA ARG A 559 -4.38 23.43 22.42
C ARG A 559 -4.78 23.36 20.96
N LEU A 560 -4.81 22.15 20.41
CA LEU A 560 -5.56 21.83 19.20
C LEU A 560 -6.91 21.26 19.62
N GLU A 561 -8.00 21.94 19.29
CA GLU A 561 -9.36 21.44 19.44
C GLU A 561 -9.92 21.11 18.05
N VAL A 562 -10.27 19.85 17.83
CA VAL A 562 -10.93 19.37 16.62
C VAL A 562 -12.42 19.28 16.90
N THR A 563 -13.22 20.01 16.14
CA THR A 563 -14.67 20.10 16.35
C THR A 563 -15.46 19.19 15.42
N SER A 564 -14.88 18.77 14.29
CA SER A 564 -15.52 17.82 13.38
C SER A 564 -14.51 16.98 12.60
N THR A 565 -14.96 15.80 12.15
CA THR A 565 -14.27 14.93 11.20
C THR A 565 -15.08 14.84 9.90
N TYR A 566 -14.48 14.35 8.82
CA TYR A 566 -15.17 14.23 7.53
C TYR A 566 -16.29 13.18 7.49
N ALA A 567 -16.16 12.08 8.24
CA ALA A 567 -17.09 10.96 8.19
C ALA A 567 -18.49 11.33 8.68
N ALA A 568 -19.47 11.14 7.80
CA ALA A 568 -20.89 11.27 8.11
C ALA A 568 -21.36 10.20 9.11
N SER A 569 -22.49 10.43 9.77
CA SER A 569 -23.10 9.49 10.73
C SER A 569 -23.51 8.15 10.12
N THR A 570 -23.61 8.06 8.80
CA THR A 570 -23.90 6.83 8.07
C THR A 570 -22.74 5.82 8.11
N ASP A 571 -21.49 6.29 8.13
CA ASP A 571 -20.32 5.44 8.39
C ASP A 571 -20.08 5.38 9.91
N THR A 572 -20.86 4.55 10.59
CA THR A 572 -20.77 4.38 12.06
C THR A 572 -19.39 3.94 12.53
N SER A 573 -18.60 3.28 11.67
CA SER A 573 -17.25 2.82 12.00
C SER A 573 -16.27 4.00 12.15
N ARG A 574 -16.40 5.04 11.29
CA ARG A 574 -15.49 6.19 11.24
C ARG A 574 -16.09 7.50 11.75
N HIS A 575 -17.41 7.58 11.92
CA HIS A 575 -18.06 8.79 12.43
C HIS A 575 -17.44 9.23 13.76
N GLN A 576 -17.00 10.50 13.82
CA GLN A 576 -16.33 11.14 14.96
C GLN A 576 -14.98 10.54 15.37
N ARG A 577 -14.51 9.49 14.70
CA ARG A 577 -13.22 8.85 14.98
C ARG A 577 -12.11 9.77 14.50
N LEU A 578 -11.12 10.01 15.35
CA LEU A 578 -9.89 10.70 15.02
C LEU A 578 -8.72 9.96 15.64
N ARG A 579 -7.72 9.65 14.82
CA ARG A 579 -6.47 9.04 15.24
C ARG A 579 -5.28 9.80 14.69
N ILE A 580 -4.28 10.03 15.53
CA ILE A 580 -3.08 10.80 15.20
C ILE A 580 -1.86 9.97 15.59
N ASP A 581 -0.99 9.71 14.61
CA ASP A 581 0.26 8.98 14.83
C ASP A 581 1.35 9.91 15.37
N GLU A 582 1.41 11.16 14.89
CA GLU A 582 2.40 12.14 15.36
C GLU A 582 1.84 13.56 15.23
N THR A 583 2.17 14.42 16.20
CA THR A 583 1.96 15.86 16.11
C THR A 583 3.09 16.63 16.79
N TRP A 584 3.40 17.83 16.30
CA TRP A 584 4.50 18.63 16.83
C TRP A 584 4.28 20.13 16.74
N ILE A 585 5.00 20.86 17.60
CA ILE A 585 5.01 22.32 17.62
C ILE A 585 6.21 22.86 16.86
N GLY A 586 5.92 23.71 15.88
CA GLY A 586 6.91 24.52 15.17
C GLY A 586 7.12 25.88 15.82
N THR A 587 8.37 26.25 16.08
CA THR A 587 8.81 27.54 16.63
C THR A 587 9.35 28.50 15.57
N ALA A 588 9.74 27.97 14.41
CA ALA A 588 10.24 28.72 13.25
C ALA A 588 10.09 27.88 11.98
N TYR A 589 10.08 28.55 10.82
CA TYR A 589 10.18 27.88 9.53
C TYR A 589 11.65 27.78 9.11
N PRO A 590 12.03 26.74 8.34
CA PRO A 590 13.30 26.74 7.63
C PRO A 590 13.44 27.98 6.74
N GLY A 591 14.66 28.50 6.62
CA GLY A 591 14.96 29.68 5.82
C GLY A 591 16.25 29.53 5.03
N GLY A 592 16.31 30.19 3.87
CA GLY A 592 17.50 30.35 3.04
C GLY A 592 17.20 30.55 1.56
N ASN A 593 17.97 31.41 0.90
CA ASN A 593 18.05 31.50 -0.56
C ASN A 593 19.32 30.76 -1.00
N ALA A 594 19.20 29.54 -1.52
CA ALA A 594 20.33 28.92 -2.20
C ALA A 594 20.28 29.31 -3.69
N THR A 595 20.75 30.51 -4.00
CA THR A 595 21.05 30.88 -5.40
C THR A 595 22.38 30.24 -5.79
N SER A 596 22.37 29.23 -6.65
CA SER A 596 23.60 28.80 -7.36
C SER A 596 23.43 29.03 -8.86
N ALA A 597 24.39 29.76 -9.44
CA ALA A 597 24.41 30.27 -10.81
C ALA A 597 24.18 29.20 -11.90
N TYR A 598 23.48 29.59 -12.97
CA TYR A 598 23.21 28.78 -14.16
C TYR A 598 24.48 28.53 -14.98
N GLY A 599 24.65 27.28 -15.45
CA GLY A 599 25.38 26.98 -16.68
C GLY A 599 24.36 26.62 -17.76
N THR A 600 24.27 27.41 -18.82
CA THR A 600 23.34 27.23 -19.93
C THR A 600 23.76 26.06 -20.81
N GLY A 601 23.34 24.84 -20.47
CA GLY A 601 23.39 23.67 -21.36
C GLY A 601 22.10 23.59 -22.16
N ARG A 602 22.14 23.99 -23.43
CA ARG A 602 21.06 23.78 -24.39
C ARG A 602 20.93 22.26 -24.62
N VAL A 603 19.82 21.65 -24.20
CA VAL A 603 19.49 20.27 -24.57
C VAL A 603 18.53 20.33 -25.76
N THR A 604 19.00 19.86 -26.91
CA THR A 604 18.17 19.52 -28.07
C THR A 604 17.43 18.23 -27.76
N VAL A 605 16.10 18.28 -27.70
CA VAL A 605 15.25 17.09 -27.76
C VAL A 605 15.20 16.65 -29.22
N SER A 606 15.70 15.46 -29.51
CA SER A 606 15.50 14.78 -30.79
C SER A 606 14.08 14.23 -30.84
N ASP A 607 13.28 14.78 -31.75
CA ASP A 607 11.96 14.30 -32.15
C ASP A 607 12.11 13.01 -32.99
N PRO A 608 11.62 11.84 -32.55
CA PRO A 608 11.61 10.64 -33.37
C PRO A 608 10.27 10.57 -34.11
N GLY A 609 10.15 11.31 -35.21
CA GLY A 609 8.88 11.36 -35.93
C GLY A 609 8.90 12.13 -37.24
N HIS A 610 9.76 11.81 -38.20
CA HIS A 610 9.47 12.02 -39.63
C HIS A 610 10.50 11.33 -40.54
N LEU A 611 10.19 10.13 -40.99
CA LEU A 611 10.72 9.57 -42.24
C LEU A 611 9.52 9.33 -43.15
N ASP A 612 9.23 10.30 -44.02
CA ASP A 612 8.63 10.01 -45.31
C ASP A 612 8.83 11.18 -46.28
N ARG A 613 9.11 10.83 -47.55
CA ARG A 613 9.45 11.66 -48.74
C ARG A 613 10.94 11.76 -49.07
N ARG A 614 11.45 10.74 -49.75
CA ARG A 614 11.82 10.81 -51.17
C ARG A 614 11.73 9.45 -51.82
#